data_AF-A0A916GD42-F1
#
_entry.id   AF-A0A916GD42-F1
#
_cell.length_a   1.000
_cell.length_b   1.000
_cell.length_c   1.000
_cell.angle_alpha   90.00
_cell.angle_beta   90.00
_cell.angle_gamma   90.00
#
_symmetry.space_group_name_H-M   'P 1'
#
loop_
_entity.id
_entity.type
_entity.pdbx_description
1 polymer ?
#
loop_
_entity_poly.entity_id
_entity_poly.type
_entity_poly.pdbx_seq_one_letter_code
_entity_poly.pdbx_strand_id
1 'polypeptide(L)'
;MLLCLALIAGLASHGAAGADERPSKVATPPSPAGITLPQAPQAKEPAEPGGSAGSSKTTPLAKPGSAVTGTTRSLPMASQGPEAVPPPTELPKGLRPPSRSITGEAAAGGSTEPKPGSTEGSSATPASAPAPTSGSGVPDPRASGGVTSAPGKSEAAPVDLQPAPVESKPVVGLDLKPGPIPELKRATVNEIIATTSKGRNAYRIADNARVIVVDMPDIRDQGLMFGRLVLFIERANAPKSRLMFLPEVQGWLKQNKATIESLTVGNNLRASELARFFNTARFQGEALTPDERQLYDWLLAWNVLQETAHGVTATAPEHILISFPQASSVAGCNGCSVTQSQRETIARHELAHAKLATDLVYQHYSEWFWSQALTPMMRERFTKFLQVRGYDPNNRDLLANEAQAFLMHTPDSTMFSAQLLGITEAELQAMRNLFESGLPPRPLATSASSPRF
;
A
#
# COMPACT_ATOMS: atom_id res chain seq x y z
N MET A 1 -0.99 -9.90 2.91
CA MET A 1 -2.15 -9.20 2.30
C MET A 1 -1.86 -7.72 2.36
N LEU A 2 -1.32 -7.15 1.27
CA LEU A 2 -0.93 -5.75 1.13
C LEU A 2 -0.59 -5.48 -0.35
N LEU A 3 -0.88 -4.28 -0.83
CA LEU A 3 -0.52 -3.87 -2.18
C LEU A 3 -0.15 -2.39 -2.14
N CYS A 4 1.05 -2.09 -2.60
CA CYS A 4 1.61 -0.78 -2.33
C CYS A 4 1.25 0.23 -3.40
N LEU A 5 1.37 1.50 -3.03
CA LEU A 5 0.96 2.64 -3.83
C LEU A 5 1.55 2.52 -5.24
N ALA A 6 0.69 2.13 -6.18
CA ALA A 6 1.01 2.15 -7.60
C ALA A 6 0.71 3.57 -8.08
N LEU A 7 1.75 4.40 -8.22
CA LEU A 7 1.65 5.59 -9.04
C LEU A 7 1.48 5.12 -10.48
N ILE A 8 0.22 4.99 -10.93
CA ILE A 8 -0.05 5.00 -12.35
C ILE A 8 0.42 6.36 -12.83
N ALA A 9 1.51 6.37 -13.59
CA ALA A 9 1.92 7.50 -14.40
C ALA A 9 0.76 7.83 -15.35
N GLY A 10 -0.16 8.66 -14.86
CA GLY A 10 -1.45 8.94 -15.46
C GLY A 10 -1.83 10.40 -15.27
N LEU A 11 -0.87 11.30 -15.40
CA LEU A 11 -1.13 12.72 -15.59
C LEU A 11 -0.34 13.22 -16.81
N ALA A 12 -1.12 13.64 -17.82
CA ALA A 12 -0.78 14.46 -18.99
C ALA A 12 0.01 13.80 -20.16
N SER A 13 -0.75 13.25 -21.11
CA SER A 13 -0.50 13.49 -22.54
C SER A 13 -1.83 13.73 -23.27
N HIS A 14 -2.43 14.91 -23.06
CA HIS A 14 -3.39 15.44 -24.03
C HIS A 14 -2.59 16.09 -25.16
N GLY A 15 -2.90 15.70 -26.39
CA GLY A 15 -2.07 15.93 -27.57
C GLY A 15 -1.88 17.39 -27.96
N ALA A 16 -0.66 17.70 -28.38
CA ALA A 16 -0.39 18.73 -29.36
C ALA A 16 0.17 18.02 -30.61
N ALA A 17 -0.59 18.08 -31.69
CA ALA A 17 -0.18 17.58 -32.99
C ALA A 17 0.81 18.56 -33.64
N GLY A 18 1.83 18.00 -34.30
CA GLY A 18 2.49 18.59 -35.46
C GLY A 18 3.69 19.50 -35.19
N ALA A 19 4.89 18.93 -35.31
CA ALA A 19 6.03 19.64 -35.91
C ALA A 19 7.00 18.64 -36.54
N ASP A 20 7.35 18.95 -37.78
CA ASP A 20 8.18 18.24 -38.75
C ASP A 20 9.66 18.39 -38.38
N GLU A 21 10.38 17.30 -38.10
CA GLU A 21 11.83 17.34 -37.82
C GLU A 21 12.64 16.70 -38.95
N ARG A 22 13.36 17.57 -39.67
CA ARG A 22 14.51 17.22 -40.53
C ARG A 22 15.75 16.96 -39.65
N PRO A 23 16.65 16.04 -40.05
CA PRO A 23 17.86 15.76 -39.28
C PRO A 23 18.92 16.85 -39.46
N SER A 24 19.31 17.50 -38.36
CA SER A 24 20.51 18.35 -38.30
C SER A 24 21.72 17.58 -37.78
N LYS A 25 22.86 17.87 -38.40
CA LYS A 25 24.18 17.28 -38.19
C LYS A 25 24.69 17.48 -36.76
N VAL A 26 25.31 16.42 -36.24
CA VAL A 26 26.08 16.38 -34.99
C VAL A 26 27.33 17.26 -35.11
N ALA A 27 27.50 18.19 -34.18
CA ALA A 27 28.76 18.90 -33.93
C ALA A 27 29.27 18.55 -32.53
N THR A 28 30.57 18.29 -32.44
CA THR A 28 31.34 17.89 -31.25
C THR A 28 31.45 19.02 -30.21
N PRO A 29 31.39 18.75 -28.90
CA PRO A 29 31.57 19.78 -27.88
C PRO A 29 33.06 20.09 -27.61
N PRO A 30 33.44 21.35 -27.31
CA PRO A 30 34.77 21.69 -26.81
C PRO A 30 34.90 21.52 -25.29
N SER A 31 36.12 21.27 -24.82
CA SER A 31 36.54 21.16 -23.42
C SER A 31 36.20 22.39 -22.56
N PRO A 32 35.90 22.21 -21.25
CA PRO A 32 35.67 23.33 -20.35
C PRO A 32 36.98 23.92 -19.82
N ALA A 33 37.16 25.22 -20.04
CA ALA A 33 38.11 26.06 -19.33
C ALA A 33 37.55 26.45 -17.95
N GLY A 34 38.44 26.54 -16.96
CA GLY A 34 38.13 26.77 -15.56
C GLY A 34 37.47 28.12 -15.26
N ILE A 35 36.65 28.13 -14.21
CA ILE A 35 36.08 29.35 -13.62
C ILE A 35 36.29 29.32 -12.11
N THR A 36 36.96 30.37 -11.65
CA THR A 36 37.30 30.75 -10.29
C THR A 36 36.05 31.16 -9.49
N LEU A 37 35.93 30.67 -8.26
CA LEU A 37 34.89 31.07 -7.30
C LEU A 37 35.24 32.42 -6.63
N PRO A 38 34.29 33.38 -6.53
CA PRO A 38 34.49 34.58 -5.72
C PRO A 38 34.21 34.34 -4.23
N GLN A 39 35.02 35.01 -3.40
CA GLN A 39 34.98 35.02 -1.94
C GLN A 39 33.71 35.70 -1.38
N ALA A 40 33.26 35.20 -0.22
CA ALA A 40 32.18 35.77 0.59
C ALA A 40 32.62 37.05 1.33
N PRO A 41 31.76 38.08 1.43
CA PRO A 41 32.00 39.18 2.36
C PRO A 41 31.45 38.88 3.76
N GLN A 42 32.24 39.31 4.76
CA GLN A 42 31.95 39.24 6.19
C GLN A 42 30.89 40.25 6.64
N ALA A 43 30.36 39.95 7.83
CA ALA A 43 29.25 40.55 8.57
C ALA A 43 29.32 42.07 8.86
N LYS A 44 28.13 42.65 9.11
CA LYS A 44 27.90 43.78 10.02
C LYS A 44 26.45 43.77 10.54
N GLU A 45 26.28 43.49 11.83
CA GLU A 45 25.27 44.15 12.69
C GLU A 45 25.63 45.66 12.82
N PRO A 46 24.76 46.61 13.27
CA PRO A 46 23.69 46.43 14.28
C PRO A 46 22.40 47.30 14.12
N ALA A 47 21.52 47.17 15.13
CA ALA A 47 20.65 48.20 15.76
C ALA A 47 19.20 48.40 15.25
N GLU A 48 18.26 47.95 16.09
CA GLU A 48 17.00 48.67 16.41
C GLU A 48 17.29 49.86 17.37
N PRO A 49 16.36 50.77 17.78
CA PRO A 49 14.90 50.82 17.56
C PRO A 49 14.35 52.23 17.17
N GLY A 50 13.05 52.32 16.87
CA GLY A 50 12.36 53.63 16.90
C GLY A 50 11.01 53.64 16.18
N GLY A 51 9.92 53.74 16.93
CA GLY A 51 8.55 53.84 16.40
C GLY A 51 8.15 55.22 15.89
N SER A 52 6.98 55.31 15.27
CA SER A 52 6.07 56.46 15.36
C SER A 52 4.72 56.15 14.71
N ALA A 53 3.67 56.56 15.40
CA ALA A 53 2.29 56.62 14.94
C ALA A 53 2.03 57.82 14.01
N GLY A 54 0.86 57.83 13.35
CA GLY A 54 0.26 58.99 12.67
C GLY A 54 -0.28 58.65 11.27
N SER A 55 -1.55 58.28 11.08
CA SER A 55 -2.79 59.11 11.02
C SER A 55 -3.07 59.80 9.66
N SER A 56 -4.24 59.44 9.10
CA SER A 56 -5.23 60.27 8.38
C SER A 56 -5.02 60.74 6.92
N LYS A 57 -6.00 60.38 6.06
CA LYS A 57 -6.83 61.23 5.13
C LYS A 57 -7.38 60.35 3.98
N THR A 58 -8.67 59.98 3.86
CA THR A 58 -9.84 60.73 3.33
C THR A 58 -9.48 61.81 2.30
N THR A 59 -10.00 61.85 1.07
CA THR A 59 -11.41 62.10 0.61
C THR A 59 -11.48 61.96 -0.96
N PRO A 60 -12.51 62.40 -1.74
CA PRO A 60 -13.47 61.51 -2.45
C PRO A 60 -13.67 61.77 -3.98
N LEU A 61 -14.71 61.11 -4.53
CA LEU A 61 -15.65 61.52 -5.60
C LEU A 61 -15.18 61.68 -7.06
N ALA A 62 -15.79 60.92 -7.98
CA ALA A 62 -16.77 61.42 -8.98
C ALA A 62 -17.10 60.37 -10.09
N LYS A 63 -18.39 60.03 -10.21
CA LYS A 63 -19.10 59.64 -11.46
C LYS A 63 -19.53 60.95 -12.18
N PRO A 64 -20.11 61.01 -13.43
CA PRO A 64 -20.95 60.00 -14.11
C PRO A 64 -20.88 59.99 -15.68
N GLY A 65 -21.75 59.19 -16.33
CA GLY A 65 -22.28 59.44 -17.69
C GLY A 65 -22.35 58.23 -18.63
N SER A 66 -23.53 57.58 -18.74
CA SER A 66 -24.42 57.50 -19.93
C SER A 66 -23.95 56.60 -21.09
N ALA A 67 -24.54 55.42 -21.32
CA ALA A 67 -25.84 55.12 -21.96
C ALA A 67 -25.78 55.05 -23.51
N VAL A 68 -25.91 53.85 -24.09
CA VAL A 68 -26.50 53.60 -25.42
C VAL A 68 -27.22 52.24 -25.44
N THR A 69 -28.38 52.29 -26.07
CA THR A 69 -29.47 51.34 -26.33
C THR A 69 -29.15 50.17 -27.27
N GLY A 70 -29.86 49.05 -27.13
CA GLY A 70 -29.92 48.00 -28.17
C GLY A 70 -30.89 46.86 -27.83
N THR A 71 -32.05 46.89 -28.47
CA THR A 71 -33.23 46.01 -28.31
C THR A 71 -33.07 44.65 -28.99
N THR A 72 -33.38 43.53 -28.31
CA THR A 72 -33.95 42.33 -28.96
C THR A 72 -34.87 41.50 -28.05
N ARG A 73 -36.09 41.38 -28.56
CA ARG A 73 -37.24 40.49 -28.35
C ARG A 73 -37.09 39.17 -27.57
N SER A 74 -38.13 38.94 -26.76
CA SER A 74 -38.49 37.84 -25.87
C SER A 74 -38.64 36.42 -26.44
N LEU A 75 -38.29 35.42 -25.63
CA LEU A 75 -38.99 34.12 -25.44
C LEU A 75 -38.86 33.69 -23.96
N PRO A 76 -39.84 32.97 -23.38
CA PRO A 76 -39.90 32.73 -21.94
C PRO A 76 -39.07 31.51 -21.53
N MET A 77 -38.06 31.72 -20.69
CA MET A 77 -37.40 30.66 -19.94
C MET A 77 -37.77 30.84 -18.46
N ALA A 78 -38.47 29.85 -17.92
CA ALA A 78 -38.79 29.79 -16.51
C ALA A 78 -37.48 29.75 -15.69
N SER A 79 -37.31 30.77 -14.85
CA SER A 79 -36.30 30.84 -13.81
C SER A 79 -36.60 29.78 -12.75
N GLN A 80 -35.99 28.60 -12.87
CA GLN A 80 -35.75 27.75 -11.71
C GLN A 80 -34.47 28.27 -11.03
N GLY A 81 -34.66 28.88 -9.85
CA GLY A 81 -33.54 29.30 -9.00
C GLY A 81 -32.71 28.09 -8.54
N PRO A 82 -31.49 28.31 -8.03
CA PRO A 82 -30.66 27.23 -7.52
C PRO A 82 -31.37 26.56 -6.34
N GLU A 83 -31.76 25.31 -6.55
CA GLU A 83 -32.32 24.43 -5.54
C GLU A 83 -31.27 24.29 -4.42
N ALA A 84 -31.66 24.66 -3.20
CA ALA A 84 -30.81 24.60 -2.03
C ALA A 84 -30.33 23.15 -1.83
N VAL A 85 -29.01 22.97 -1.84
CA VAL A 85 -28.39 21.70 -1.44
C VAL A 85 -28.86 21.40 0.00
N PRO A 86 -29.53 20.26 0.24
CA PRO A 86 -29.94 19.91 1.60
C PRO A 86 -28.69 19.76 2.49
N PRO A 87 -28.76 20.16 3.77
CA PRO A 87 -27.66 19.95 4.70
C PRO A 87 -27.33 18.44 4.78
N PRO A 88 -26.06 18.07 5.04
CA PRO A 88 -25.69 16.68 5.17
C PRO A 88 -26.54 16.03 6.26
N THR A 89 -27.23 14.96 5.88
CA THR A 89 -28.06 14.11 6.73
C THR A 89 -27.28 13.78 8.01
N GLU A 90 -27.90 13.97 9.18
CA GLU A 90 -27.33 13.55 10.47
C GLU A 90 -26.76 12.12 10.34
N LEU A 91 -25.50 11.94 10.79
CA LEU A 91 -24.91 10.61 10.95
C LEU A 91 -25.89 9.72 11.74
N PRO A 92 -26.18 8.49 11.29
CA PRO A 92 -27.11 7.62 11.99
C PRO A 92 -26.66 7.40 13.43
N LYS A 93 -27.53 7.79 14.38
CA LYS A 93 -27.36 7.55 15.82
C LYS A 93 -27.33 6.04 16.06
N GLY A 94 -26.14 5.46 16.23
CA GLY A 94 -25.96 4.02 16.47
C GLY A 94 -24.57 3.45 16.21
N LEU A 95 -23.65 4.19 15.59
CA LEU A 95 -22.32 3.69 15.21
C LEU A 95 -21.26 3.83 16.32
N ARG A 96 -21.54 3.35 17.53
CA ARG A 96 -20.45 3.11 18.50
C ARG A 96 -19.88 1.70 18.29
N PRO A 97 -18.55 1.52 18.24
CA PRO A 97 -17.97 0.18 18.22
C PRO A 97 -18.45 -0.60 19.46
N PRO A 98 -18.75 -1.90 19.35
CA PRO A 98 -19.18 -2.70 20.49
C PRO A 98 -18.09 -2.65 21.56
N SER A 99 -18.42 -2.10 22.73
CA SER A 99 -17.53 -2.10 23.88
C SER A 99 -17.43 -3.53 24.42
N ARG A 100 -16.43 -4.30 23.95
CA ARG A 100 -16.12 -5.59 24.54
C ARG A 100 -15.54 -5.36 25.94
N SER A 101 -16.36 -5.59 26.95
CA SER A 101 -15.89 -5.67 28.33
C SER A 101 -15.09 -6.97 28.48
N ILE A 102 -13.77 -6.88 28.49
CA ILE A 102 -12.90 -8.00 28.86
C ILE A 102 -12.89 -8.05 30.38
N THR A 103 -13.81 -8.81 30.98
CA THR A 103 -13.70 -9.20 32.38
C THR A 103 -12.68 -10.32 32.48
N GLY A 104 -11.46 -9.96 32.87
CA GLY A 104 -10.44 -10.92 33.28
C GLY A 104 -10.75 -11.41 34.69
N GLU A 105 -11.28 -12.62 34.80
CA GLU A 105 -11.40 -13.34 36.06
C GLU A 105 -10.07 -14.05 36.33
N ALA A 106 -9.31 -13.51 37.28
CA ALA A 106 -8.09 -14.11 37.78
C ALA A 106 -8.45 -15.26 38.74
N ALA A 107 -8.14 -16.50 38.36
CA ALA A 107 -8.16 -17.65 39.26
C ALA A 107 -6.72 -18.04 39.63
N ALA A 108 -6.44 -18.00 40.92
CA ALA A 108 -5.22 -18.48 41.56
C ALA A 108 -5.39 -19.92 42.06
N GLY A 109 -4.28 -20.67 42.08
CA GLY A 109 -4.10 -21.94 42.81
C GLY A 109 -4.48 -23.18 41.97
N GLY A 110 -3.77 -24.31 42.00
CA GLY A 110 -2.63 -24.75 42.80
C GLY A 110 -2.24 -26.17 42.34
N SER A 111 -0.99 -26.57 42.59
CA SER A 111 -0.44 -27.90 42.31
C SER A 111 -1.22 -29.03 42.99
N THR A 112 -1.47 -30.12 42.26
CA THR A 112 -1.20 -31.50 42.71
C THR A 112 -1.18 -32.45 41.51
N GLU A 113 -0.07 -33.16 41.35
CA GLU A 113 0.06 -34.41 40.59
C GLU A 113 -0.62 -35.54 41.39
N PRO A 114 -1.27 -36.54 40.75
CA PRO A 114 -0.61 -37.85 40.72
C PRO A 114 -0.90 -38.75 39.49
N LYS A 115 0.10 -39.60 39.21
CA LYS A 115 0.20 -40.95 38.60
C LYS A 115 -0.94 -41.61 37.76
N PRO A 116 -0.57 -42.52 36.82
CA PRO A 116 -1.45 -43.10 35.82
C PRO A 116 -2.08 -44.44 36.25
N GLY A 117 -3.26 -44.75 35.70
CA GLY A 117 -3.94 -46.03 35.86
C GLY A 117 -5.09 -46.22 34.87
N SER A 118 -4.98 -47.28 34.10
CA SER A 118 -5.76 -47.86 32.99
C SER A 118 -7.30 -47.97 33.07
N THR A 119 -7.84 -48.23 31.85
CA THR A 119 -8.99 -49.09 31.45
C THR A 119 -10.43 -48.55 31.37
N GLU A 120 -10.92 -48.58 30.11
CA GLU A 120 -12.22 -49.03 29.58
C GLU A 120 -13.56 -48.50 30.12
N GLY A 121 -14.43 -48.04 29.20
CA GLY A 121 -15.84 -47.77 29.53
C GLY A 121 -16.65 -47.01 28.48
N SER A 122 -17.03 -47.73 27.42
CA SER A 122 -18.20 -47.59 26.53
C SER A 122 -19.29 -46.50 26.76
N SER A 123 -19.76 -45.96 25.62
CA SER A 123 -21.14 -45.53 25.27
C SER A 123 -21.73 -44.23 25.84
N ALA A 124 -22.01 -43.26 24.94
CA ALA A 124 -23.37 -42.78 24.63
C ALA A 124 -23.36 -41.63 23.60
N THR A 125 -24.07 -41.84 22.49
CA THR A 125 -24.51 -40.83 21.52
C THR A 125 -25.74 -40.08 22.03
N PRO A 126 -25.95 -38.81 21.66
CA PRO A 126 -27.25 -38.39 21.13
C PRO A 126 -27.07 -37.50 19.89
N ALA A 127 -27.68 -37.83 18.75
CA ALA A 127 -29.07 -37.59 18.34
C ALA A 127 -29.20 -36.35 17.43
N SER A 128 -29.83 -36.59 16.29
CA SER A 128 -29.88 -35.78 15.07
C SER A 128 -30.96 -34.70 15.02
N ALA A 129 -30.81 -33.84 13.99
CA ALA A 129 -31.83 -33.29 13.08
C ALA A 129 -32.30 -31.83 13.31
N PRO A 130 -32.87 -31.12 12.30
CA PRO A 130 -33.17 -31.52 10.91
C PRO A 130 -32.71 -30.54 9.80
N ALA A 131 -32.75 -31.05 8.55
CA ALA A 131 -32.70 -30.29 7.30
C ALA A 131 -34.09 -29.75 6.90
N PRO A 132 -34.20 -28.66 6.11
CA PRO A 132 -35.44 -28.27 5.47
C PRO A 132 -35.61 -28.84 4.05
N THR A 133 -36.86 -29.21 3.79
CA THR A 133 -37.47 -29.80 2.60
C THR A 133 -37.77 -28.80 1.48
N SER A 134 -37.88 -29.36 0.27
CA SER A 134 -38.28 -28.83 -1.04
C SER A 134 -39.68 -28.19 -1.13
N GLY A 135 -39.94 -27.41 -2.21
CA GLY A 135 -41.29 -27.33 -2.81
C GLY A 135 -41.60 -26.16 -3.76
N SER A 136 -42.13 -26.49 -4.95
CA SER A 136 -42.81 -25.69 -6.00
C SER A 136 -41.90 -25.11 -7.10
N GLY A 137 -42.01 -25.42 -8.41
CA GLY A 137 -43.11 -25.95 -9.24
C GLY A 137 -43.55 -24.85 -10.24
N VAL A 138 -43.31 -24.98 -11.57
CA VAL A 138 -44.31 -25.19 -12.67
C VAL A 138 -43.81 -24.34 -13.90
N PRO A 139 -44.11 -24.59 -15.20
CA PRO A 139 -44.15 -25.83 -16.00
C PRO A 139 -43.25 -25.79 -17.28
N ASP A 140 -43.16 -26.94 -17.91
CA ASP A 140 -42.57 -27.28 -19.22
C ASP A 140 -43.53 -26.99 -20.40
N PRO A 141 -43.01 -26.70 -21.62
CA PRO A 141 -43.56 -27.36 -22.80
C PRO A 141 -42.49 -27.95 -23.74
N ARG A 142 -42.56 -29.28 -23.89
CA ARG A 142 -42.52 -30.10 -25.14
C ARG A 142 -42.39 -29.30 -26.45
N ALA A 143 -41.70 -29.72 -27.51
CA ALA A 143 -40.95 -30.92 -27.92
C ALA A 143 -40.17 -30.48 -29.20
N SER A 144 -39.06 -31.08 -29.63
CA SER A 144 -38.99 -32.38 -30.29
C SER A 144 -37.57 -32.55 -30.88
N GLY A 145 -37.07 -33.78 -30.86
CA GLY A 145 -36.30 -34.32 -31.97
C GLY A 145 -34.79 -34.47 -31.78
N GLY A 146 -34.34 -35.72 -31.70
CA GLY A 146 -33.22 -36.13 -32.55
C GLY A 146 -32.00 -36.74 -31.88
N VAL A 147 -31.90 -38.06 -32.05
CA VAL A 147 -30.67 -38.82 -32.30
C VAL A 147 -29.78 -39.17 -31.10
N THR A 148 -30.00 -40.42 -30.67
CA THR A 148 -29.08 -41.32 -30.00
C THR A 148 -27.67 -41.36 -30.61
N SER A 149 -26.65 -41.15 -29.78
CA SER A 149 -25.32 -41.77 -29.92
C SER A 149 -24.65 -41.83 -28.55
N ALA A 150 -24.39 -43.05 -28.09
CA ALA A 150 -23.72 -43.33 -26.83
C ALA A 150 -22.22 -42.96 -26.91
N PRO A 151 -21.65 -42.25 -25.92
CA PRO A 151 -20.21 -42.16 -25.79
C PRO A 151 -19.70 -43.37 -25.01
N GLY A 152 -18.79 -44.12 -25.65
CA GLY A 152 -18.05 -45.20 -25.00
C GLY A 152 -17.29 -44.69 -23.77
N LYS A 153 -17.50 -45.35 -22.64
CA LYS A 153 -16.65 -45.26 -21.46
C LYS A 153 -15.25 -45.74 -21.84
N SER A 154 -14.34 -44.80 -22.10
CA SER A 154 -12.91 -45.06 -22.06
C SER A 154 -12.44 -44.77 -20.64
N GLU A 155 -12.32 -45.82 -19.86
CA GLU A 155 -11.78 -45.83 -18.51
C GLU A 155 -10.25 -45.68 -18.63
N ALA A 156 -9.78 -44.43 -18.66
CA ALA A 156 -8.37 -44.12 -18.63
C ALA A 156 -7.83 -44.47 -17.24
N ALA A 157 -6.88 -45.41 -17.20
CA ALA A 157 -6.16 -45.79 -15.99
C ALA A 157 -5.55 -44.54 -15.31
N PRO A 158 -5.50 -44.49 -13.97
CA PRO A 158 -4.87 -43.40 -13.24
C PRO A 158 -3.39 -43.33 -13.64
N VAL A 159 -3.03 -42.27 -14.36
CA VAL A 159 -1.63 -41.92 -14.63
C VAL A 159 -1.02 -41.50 -13.30
N ASP A 160 -0.15 -42.34 -12.76
CA ASP A 160 0.66 -42.07 -11.58
C ASP A 160 1.61 -40.91 -11.90
N LEU A 161 1.16 -39.69 -11.62
CA LEU A 161 1.95 -38.45 -11.73
C LEU A 161 2.88 -38.33 -10.52
N GLN A 162 3.76 -39.31 -10.30
CA GLN A 162 4.96 -39.03 -9.51
C GLN A 162 5.85 -38.11 -10.34
N PRO A 163 6.05 -36.84 -9.95
CA PRO A 163 6.99 -35.98 -10.65
C PRO A 163 8.37 -36.62 -10.52
N ALA A 164 8.98 -36.94 -11.66
CA ALA A 164 10.34 -37.44 -11.70
C ALA A 164 11.25 -36.49 -10.89
N PRO A 165 12.23 -37.00 -10.12
CA PRO A 165 13.19 -36.17 -9.43
C PRO A 165 13.86 -35.25 -10.46
N VAL A 166 13.50 -33.96 -10.42
CA VAL A 166 14.14 -32.97 -11.29
C VAL A 166 15.54 -32.79 -10.70
N GLU A 167 16.52 -33.44 -11.32
CA GLU A 167 17.93 -33.28 -11.00
C GLU A 167 18.28 -31.80 -11.27
N SER A 168 18.25 -31.00 -10.20
CA SER A 168 18.55 -29.58 -10.26
C SER A 168 20.02 -29.43 -10.60
N LYS A 169 20.33 -29.11 -11.85
CA LYS A 169 21.68 -28.68 -12.22
C LYS A 169 22.04 -27.54 -11.28
N PRO A 170 23.18 -27.60 -10.57
CA PRO A 170 23.60 -26.54 -9.68
C PRO A 170 23.66 -25.26 -10.50
N VAL A 171 22.76 -24.33 -10.19
CA VAL A 171 22.81 -22.98 -10.74
C VAL A 171 24.17 -22.46 -10.33
N VAL A 172 25.04 -22.22 -11.32
CA VAL A 172 26.38 -21.68 -11.10
C VAL A 172 26.18 -20.33 -10.43
N GLY A 173 26.29 -20.33 -9.09
CA GLY A 173 26.19 -19.13 -8.30
C GLY A 173 27.31 -18.20 -8.73
N LEU A 174 26.95 -17.05 -9.28
CA LEU A 174 27.89 -15.94 -9.33
C LEU A 174 28.33 -15.74 -7.88
N ASP A 175 29.62 -15.94 -7.62
CA ASP A 175 30.25 -15.73 -6.31
C ASP A 175 30.26 -14.22 -6.02
N LEU A 176 29.07 -13.68 -5.75
CA LEU A 176 28.87 -12.29 -5.42
C LEU A 176 29.30 -12.11 -3.98
N LYS A 177 30.41 -11.38 -3.80
CA LYS A 177 30.85 -10.93 -2.48
C LYS A 177 29.66 -10.27 -1.77
N PRO A 178 29.30 -10.68 -0.54
CA PRO A 178 28.21 -10.07 0.21
C PRO A 178 28.41 -8.56 0.29
N GLY A 179 27.33 -7.82 -0.02
CA GLY A 179 27.31 -6.38 0.19
C GLY A 179 27.41 -6.03 1.68
N PRO A 180 27.71 -4.77 2.02
CA PRO A 180 27.66 -4.33 3.41
C PRO A 180 26.26 -4.54 4.00
N ILE A 181 26.22 -4.93 5.27
CA ILE A 181 24.98 -5.06 6.05
C ILE A 181 24.78 -3.75 6.82
N PRO A 182 23.70 -2.97 6.55
CA PRO A 182 23.43 -1.76 7.30
C PRO A 182 23.13 -2.11 8.76
N GLU A 183 23.65 -1.29 9.66
CA GLU A 183 23.23 -1.29 11.05
C GLU A 183 21.77 -0.85 11.15
N LEU A 184 20.95 -1.58 11.93
CA LEU A 184 19.58 -1.18 12.25
C LEU A 184 19.58 -0.09 13.32
N LYS A 185 19.63 1.17 12.88
CA LYS A 185 19.52 2.33 13.75
C LYS A 185 18.10 2.43 14.30
N ARG A 186 17.95 2.83 15.56
CA ARG A 186 16.63 3.18 16.12
C ARG A 186 16.32 4.64 15.82
N ALA A 187 15.18 4.93 15.21
CA ALA A 187 14.77 6.29 14.87
C ALA A 187 13.25 6.44 14.86
N THR A 188 12.76 7.65 15.12
CA THR A 188 11.38 8.04 14.89
C THR A 188 11.12 8.23 13.39
N VAL A 189 9.85 8.18 12.98
CA VAL A 189 9.46 8.35 11.58
C VAL A 189 9.87 9.73 11.04
N ASN A 190 9.72 10.78 11.85
CA ASN A 190 10.10 12.13 11.45
C ASN A 190 11.62 12.26 11.25
N GLU A 191 12.44 11.60 12.08
CA GLU A 191 13.90 11.56 11.89
C GLU A 191 14.28 10.83 10.59
N ILE A 192 13.61 9.71 10.29
CA ILE A 192 13.86 8.96 9.05
C ILE A 192 13.49 9.81 7.81
N ILE A 193 12.32 10.45 7.82
CA ILE A 193 11.84 11.31 6.72
C ILE A 193 12.78 12.52 6.52
N ALA A 194 13.31 13.09 7.61
CA ALA A 194 14.24 14.21 7.55
C ALA A 194 15.66 13.80 7.11
N THR A 195 16.00 12.51 7.18
CA THR A 195 17.33 12.02 6.81
C THR A 195 17.51 12.02 5.29
N THR A 196 18.64 12.55 4.83
CA THR A 196 19.07 12.46 3.42
C THR A 196 20.23 11.47 3.28
N SER A 197 20.16 10.57 2.30
CA SER A 197 21.20 9.58 2.04
C SER A 197 21.36 9.30 0.55
N LYS A 198 22.59 8.99 0.14
CA LYS A 198 22.92 8.49 -1.20
C LYS A 198 22.94 6.97 -1.30
N GLY A 199 22.83 6.28 -0.16
CA GLY A 199 22.80 4.82 -0.08
C GLY A 199 21.59 4.31 0.69
N ARG A 200 21.38 3.00 0.63
CA ARG A 200 20.33 2.29 1.36
C ARG A 200 20.61 2.34 2.86
N ASN A 201 19.67 2.82 3.65
CA ASN A 201 19.73 2.75 5.12
C ASN A 201 18.64 1.84 5.65
N ALA A 202 18.83 1.35 6.86
CA ALA A 202 17.82 0.58 7.56
C ALA A 202 17.60 1.13 8.97
N TYR A 203 16.34 1.16 9.39
CA TYR A 203 15.94 1.65 10.70
C TYR A 203 14.96 0.69 11.37
N ARG A 204 14.98 0.65 12.70
CA ARG A 204 13.88 0.11 13.51
C ARG A 204 13.09 1.27 14.08
N ILE A 205 11.77 1.30 13.88
CA ILE A 205 10.93 2.40 14.37
C ILE A 205 10.98 2.46 15.90
N ALA A 206 11.25 3.65 16.44
CA ALA A 206 11.43 3.86 17.87
C ALA A 206 10.20 3.39 18.69
N ASP A 207 9.00 3.71 18.20
CA ASP A 207 7.73 3.43 18.86
C ASP A 207 7.14 2.06 18.52
N ASN A 208 7.76 1.31 17.60
CA ASN A 208 7.31 -0.01 17.20
C ASN A 208 8.47 -0.86 16.71
N ALA A 209 9.06 -1.63 17.63
CA ALA A 209 10.23 -2.45 17.34
C ALA A 209 9.96 -3.56 16.31
N ARG A 210 8.70 -3.90 16.00
CA ARG A 210 8.35 -4.89 14.97
C ARG A 210 8.42 -4.33 13.55
N VAL A 211 8.56 -3.00 13.39
CA VAL A 211 8.62 -2.34 12.09
C VAL A 211 10.06 -1.96 11.76
N ILE A 212 10.53 -2.47 10.63
CA ILE A 212 11.82 -2.13 10.04
C ILE A 212 11.58 -1.31 8.78
N VAL A 213 12.31 -0.21 8.63
CA VAL A 213 12.27 0.66 7.46
C VAL A 213 13.52 0.45 6.65
N VAL A 214 13.39 0.22 5.34
CA VAL A 214 14.47 0.31 4.37
C VAL A 214 14.29 1.60 3.57
N ASP A 215 15.15 2.56 3.85
CA ASP A 215 15.12 3.90 3.24
C ASP A 215 16.01 3.88 1.99
N MET A 216 15.37 3.91 0.83
CA MET A 216 15.99 3.67 -0.48
C MET A 216 16.54 4.98 -1.07
N PRO A 217 17.71 4.99 -1.72
CA PRO A 217 18.29 6.23 -2.26
C PRO A 217 17.46 6.85 -3.39
N ASP A 218 16.76 6.04 -4.17
CA ASP A 218 15.78 6.49 -5.14
C ASP A 218 14.77 5.36 -5.49
N ILE A 219 13.82 5.68 -6.37
CA ILE A 219 12.77 4.76 -6.81
C ILE A 219 13.30 3.61 -7.68
N ARG A 220 14.43 3.79 -8.38
CA ARG A 220 15.04 2.72 -9.18
C ARG A 220 15.69 1.68 -8.29
N ASP A 221 16.46 2.11 -7.30
CA ASP A 221 17.01 1.22 -6.28
C ASP A 221 15.92 0.41 -5.58
N GLN A 222 14.79 1.06 -5.26
CA GLN A 222 13.63 0.36 -4.71
C GLN A 222 13.06 -0.69 -5.67
N GLY A 223 12.87 -0.32 -6.94
CA GLY A 223 12.37 -1.24 -7.97
C GLY A 223 13.28 -2.44 -8.19
N LEU A 224 14.60 -2.26 -8.19
CA LEU A 224 15.57 -3.34 -8.37
C LEU A 224 15.56 -4.34 -7.22
N MET A 225 15.44 -3.87 -5.98
CA MET A 225 15.39 -4.72 -4.80
C MET A 225 14.04 -5.42 -4.62
N PHE A 226 12.92 -4.70 -4.82
CA PHE A 226 11.59 -5.18 -4.44
C PHE A 226 10.69 -5.52 -5.63
N GLY A 227 11.06 -5.22 -6.88
CA GLY A 227 10.14 -5.34 -8.02
C GLY A 227 9.59 -6.76 -8.25
N ARG A 228 10.45 -7.79 -8.16
CA ARG A 228 10.00 -9.18 -8.30
C ARG A 228 9.21 -9.67 -7.09
N LEU A 229 9.57 -9.21 -5.89
CA LEU A 229 8.80 -9.41 -4.65
C LEU A 229 7.39 -8.86 -4.78
N VAL A 230 7.25 -7.62 -5.25
CA VAL A 230 5.96 -6.95 -5.48
C VAL A 230 5.11 -7.67 -6.53
N LEU A 231 5.72 -8.16 -7.61
CA LEU A 231 4.99 -8.99 -8.58
C LEU A 231 4.47 -10.28 -7.93
N PHE A 232 5.33 -10.98 -7.19
CA PHE A 232 4.99 -12.25 -6.55
C PHE A 232 3.94 -12.10 -5.42
N ILE A 233 4.04 -11.04 -4.62
CA ILE A 233 3.20 -10.85 -3.45
C ILE A 233 1.94 -10.09 -3.83
N GLU A 234 2.08 -8.99 -4.55
CA GLU A 234 1.04 -7.96 -4.62
C GLU A 234 0.32 -7.95 -5.97
N ARG A 235 1.02 -7.74 -7.09
CA ARG A 235 0.39 -7.39 -8.38
C ARG A 235 -0.65 -8.41 -8.87
N ALA A 236 -1.85 -7.93 -9.17
CA ALA A 236 -2.88 -8.73 -9.82
C ALA A 236 -2.35 -9.27 -11.16
N ASN A 237 -2.84 -10.45 -11.57
CA ASN A 237 -2.45 -11.15 -12.80
C ASN A 237 -0.98 -11.64 -12.86
N ALA A 238 -0.13 -11.33 -11.87
CA ALA A 238 1.14 -12.00 -11.71
C ALA A 238 0.94 -13.35 -10.98
N PRO A 239 1.68 -14.41 -11.33
CA PRO A 239 1.55 -15.71 -10.70
C PRO A 239 1.92 -15.64 -9.21
N LYS A 240 1.05 -16.19 -8.35
CA LYS A 240 1.24 -16.20 -6.88
C LYS A 240 1.80 -17.52 -6.35
N SER A 241 1.77 -18.57 -7.17
CA SER A 241 2.26 -19.92 -6.86
C SER A 241 3.71 -20.15 -7.29
N ARG A 242 4.29 -19.25 -8.08
CA ARG A 242 5.67 -19.32 -8.55
C ARG A 242 6.25 -17.92 -8.74
N LEU A 243 7.56 -17.81 -8.66
CA LEU A 243 8.29 -16.62 -9.11
C LEU A 243 8.30 -16.55 -10.63
N MET A 244 8.26 -15.31 -11.12
CA MET A 244 8.53 -14.99 -12.51
C MET A 244 10.04 -14.93 -12.73
N PHE A 245 10.54 -15.57 -13.77
CA PHE A 245 11.92 -15.42 -14.21
C PHE A 245 12.17 -14.00 -14.72
N LEU A 246 13.41 -13.52 -14.72
CA LEU A 246 13.72 -12.16 -15.18
C LEU A 246 13.18 -11.81 -16.59
N PRO A 247 13.28 -12.71 -17.61
CA PRO A 247 12.66 -12.43 -18.92
C PRO A 247 11.13 -12.33 -18.85
N GLU A 248 10.48 -13.10 -17.98
CA GLU A 248 9.04 -13.01 -17.76
C GLU A 248 8.66 -11.68 -17.09
N VAL A 249 9.45 -11.22 -16.11
CA VAL A 249 9.27 -9.90 -15.49
C VAL A 249 9.35 -8.79 -16.54
N GLN A 250 10.36 -8.83 -17.42
CA GLN A 250 10.47 -7.87 -18.53
C GLN A 250 9.28 -7.93 -19.49
N GLY A 251 8.82 -9.14 -19.83
CA GLY A 251 7.62 -9.35 -20.64
C GLY A 251 6.37 -8.76 -20.00
N TRP A 252 6.19 -9.00 -18.69
CA TRP A 252 5.08 -8.48 -17.90
C TRP A 252 5.10 -6.95 -17.86
N LEU A 253 6.27 -6.35 -17.59
CA LEU A 253 6.45 -4.89 -17.57
C LEU A 253 6.05 -4.27 -18.91
N LYS A 254 6.53 -4.84 -20.02
CA LYS A 254 6.17 -4.39 -21.37
C LYS A 254 4.67 -4.50 -21.65
N GLN A 255 4.05 -5.64 -21.31
CA GLN A 255 2.62 -5.87 -21.51
C GLN A 255 1.75 -4.89 -20.73
N ASN A 256 2.18 -4.53 -19.52
CA ASN A 256 1.46 -3.62 -18.63
C ASN A 256 1.89 -2.15 -18.77
N LYS A 257 2.76 -1.83 -19.75
CA LYS A 257 3.33 -0.49 -19.95
C LYS A 257 3.93 0.10 -18.65
N ALA A 258 4.55 -0.78 -17.86
CA ALA A 258 5.20 -0.44 -16.60
C ALA A 258 6.72 -0.50 -16.76
N THR A 259 7.44 0.16 -15.86
CA THR A 259 8.88 0.00 -15.66
C THR A 259 9.14 -0.56 -14.27
N ILE A 260 10.39 -0.94 -13.98
CA ILE A 260 10.74 -1.41 -12.63
C ILE A 260 10.53 -0.29 -11.60
N GLU A 261 10.79 0.97 -11.97
CA GLU A 261 10.58 2.15 -11.14
C GLU A 261 9.09 2.43 -10.89
N SER A 262 8.20 2.08 -11.82
CA SER A 262 6.76 2.29 -11.65
C SER A 262 6.06 1.14 -10.91
N LEU A 263 6.78 0.07 -10.55
CA LEU A 263 6.18 -1.09 -9.87
C LEU A 263 5.77 -0.80 -8.44
N THR A 264 6.40 0.15 -7.75
CA THR A 264 6.10 0.42 -6.34
C THR A 264 6.78 1.70 -5.88
N VAL A 265 6.05 2.62 -5.23
CA VAL A 265 6.64 3.81 -4.59
C VAL A 265 6.86 3.68 -3.10
N GLY A 266 6.22 2.74 -2.42
CA GLY A 266 6.55 2.33 -1.06
C GLY A 266 6.28 0.83 -0.95
N ASN A 267 6.87 0.11 0.00
CA ASN A 267 6.49 -1.29 0.21
C ASN A 267 6.10 -1.53 1.66
N ASN A 268 5.22 -2.49 1.90
CA ASN A 268 4.97 -3.04 3.22
C ASN A 268 4.79 -4.57 3.16
N LEU A 269 5.84 -5.28 3.59
CA LEU A 269 6.00 -6.71 3.42
C LEU A 269 6.09 -7.41 4.78
N ARG A 270 5.31 -8.48 4.95
CA ARG A 270 5.44 -9.33 6.14
C ARG A 270 6.67 -10.22 6.04
N ALA A 271 7.34 -10.47 7.16
CA ALA A 271 8.47 -11.41 7.20
C ALA A 271 8.10 -12.81 6.66
N SER A 272 6.88 -13.29 6.90
CA SER A 272 6.41 -14.57 6.35
C SER A 272 6.27 -14.56 4.83
N GLU A 273 5.90 -13.43 4.22
CA GLU A 273 5.81 -13.27 2.78
C GLU A 273 7.20 -13.22 2.13
N LEU A 274 8.16 -12.57 2.79
CA LEU A 274 9.57 -12.58 2.40
C LEU A 274 10.12 -14.01 2.47
N ALA A 275 9.88 -14.74 3.56
CA ALA A 275 10.27 -16.14 3.69
C ALA A 275 9.69 -17.01 2.57
N ARG A 276 8.40 -16.81 2.25
CA ARG A 276 7.73 -17.50 1.14
C ARG A 276 8.43 -17.23 -0.19
N PHE A 277 8.74 -15.97 -0.50
CA PHE A 277 9.45 -15.59 -1.73
C PHE A 277 10.79 -16.31 -1.87
N PHE A 278 11.65 -16.25 -0.84
CA PHE A 278 12.98 -16.86 -0.90
C PHE A 278 12.92 -18.39 -0.97
N ASN A 279 11.98 -19.01 -0.24
CA ASN A 279 11.75 -20.45 -0.34
C ASN A 279 11.23 -20.87 -1.71
N THR A 280 10.35 -20.07 -2.33
CA THR A 280 9.86 -20.32 -3.70
C THR A 280 11.00 -20.20 -4.71
N ALA A 281 11.87 -19.17 -4.60
CA ALA A 281 13.08 -19.06 -5.43
C ALA A 281 13.94 -20.31 -5.32
N ARG A 282 14.26 -20.71 -4.08
CA ARG A 282 15.07 -21.91 -3.80
C ARG A 282 14.46 -23.18 -4.38
N PHE A 283 13.15 -23.37 -4.17
CA PHE A 283 12.44 -24.56 -4.65
C PHE A 283 12.40 -24.64 -6.18
N GLN A 284 12.26 -23.51 -6.86
CA GLN A 284 12.32 -23.45 -8.33
C GLN A 284 13.73 -23.52 -8.90
N GLY A 285 14.77 -23.46 -8.07
CA GLY A 285 16.14 -23.27 -8.52
C GLY A 285 16.34 -21.93 -9.24
N GLU A 286 15.56 -20.90 -8.89
CA GLU A 286 15.69 -19.57 -9.48
C GLU A 286 16.72 -18.75 -8.69
N ALA A 287 17.68 -18.17 -9.42
CA ALA A 287 18.69 -17.33 -8.80
C ALA A 287 18.09 -16.03 -8.26
N LEU A 288 18.52 -15.62 -7.07
CA LEU A 288 18.27 -14.27 -6.59
C LEU A 288 19.10 -13.26 -7.39
N THR A 289 18.53 -12.09 -7.67
CA THR A 289 19.32 -10.97 -8.19
C THR A 289 20.32 -10.48 -7.13
N PRO A 290 21.34 -9.69 -7.49
CA PRO A 290 22.25 -9.11 -6.51
C PRO A 290 21.52 -8.32 -5.40
N ASP A 291 20.49 -7.56 -5.76
CA ASP A 291 19.71 -6.76 -4.81
C ASP A 291 18.80 -7.61 -3.90
N GLU A 292 18.17 -8.65 -4.45
CA GLU A 292 17.38 -9.59 -3.66
C GLU A 292 18.26 -10.42 -2.71
N ARG A 293 19.46 -10.81 -3.16
CA ARG A 293 20.43 -11.50 -2.31
C ARG A 293 20.88 -10.60 -1.17
N GLN A 294 21.16 -9.32 -1.46
CA GLN A 294 21.51 -8.36 -0.41
C GLN A 294 20.36 -8.21 0.61
N LEU A 295 19.11 -8.10 0.15
CA LEU A 295 17.96 -8.05 1.04
C LEU A 295 17.85 -9.33 1.90
N TYR A 296 18.02 -10.51 1.31
CA TYR A 296 18.02 -11.79 2.05
C TYR A 296 19.06 -11.78 3.18
N ASP A 297 20.29 -11.37 2.89
CA ASP A 297 21.39 -11.32 3.87
C ASP A 297 21.09 -10.35 5.01
N TRP A 298 20.52 -9.19 4.68
CA TRP A 298 20.09 -8.22 5.69
C TRP A 298 19.03 -8.80 6.61
N LEU A 299 18.02 -9.46 6.05
CA LEU A 299 16.91 -10.03 6.83
C LEU A 299 17.38 -11.13 7.78
N LEU A 300 18.37 -11.95 7.39
CA LEU A 300 19.02 -12.91 8.29
C LEU A 300 19.81 -12.20 9.38
N ALA A 301 20.65 -11.22 9.02
CA ALA A 301 21.48 -10.49 9.97
C ALA A 301 20.67 -9.70 11.00
N TRP A 302 19.49 -9.22 10.62
CA TRP A 302 18.57 -8.48 11.48
C TRP A 302 17.63 -9.37 12.30
N ASN A 303 17.77 -10.70 12.19
CA ASN A 303 16.91 -11.69 12.82
C ASN A 303 15.43 -11.49 12.46
N VAL A 304 15.14 -11.06 11.22
CA VAL A 304 13.79 -11.00 10.64
C VAL A 304 13.40 -12.35 10.05
N LEU A 305 14.38 -13.00 9.41
CA LEU A 305 14.30 -14.36 8.93
C LEU A 305 15.32 -15.23 9.68
N GLN A 306 15.04 -16.52 9.75
CA GLN A 306 15.93 -17.53 10.31
C GLN A 306 16.05 -18.71 9.35
N GLU A 307 17.28 -19.19 9.15
CA GLU A 307 17.53 -20.42 8.40
C GLU A 307 17.11 -21.67 9.20
N THR A 308 16.56 -22.64 8.49
CA THR A 308 16.11 -23.93 8.99
C THR A 308 16.56 -25.02 8.03
N ALA A 309 16.45 -26.29 8.42
CA ALA A 309 16.76 -27.42 7.54
C ALA A 309 15.96 -27.40 6.22
N HIS A 310 14.79 -26.77 6.20
CA HIS A 310 13.86 -26.78 5.07
C HIS A 310 13.77 -25.45 4.30
N GLY A 311 14.64 -24.47 4.61
CA GLY A 311 14.63 -23.14 4.00
C GLY A 311 14.66 -22.04 5.06
N VAL A 312 14.03 -20.91 4.79
CA VAL A 312 13.90 -19.81 5.76
C VAL A 312 12.51 -19.69 6.33
N THR A 313 12.42 -19.21 7.57
CA THR A 313 11.16 -18.91 8.25
C THR A 313 11.20 -17.51 8.86
N ALA A 314 10.04 -16.89 9.04
CA ALA A 314 9.93 -15.63 9.74
C ALA A 314 10.13 -15.84 11.25
N THR A 315 10.84 -14.93 11.90
CA THR A 315 11.01 -14.95 13.35
C THR A 315 9.76 -14.42 14.08
N ALA A 316 9.55 -14.87 15.32
CA ALA A 316 8.50 -14.38 16.20
C ALA A 316 9.05 -13.33 17.20
N PRO A 317 8.31 -12.25 17.52
CA PRO A 317 7.07 -11.84 16.86
C PRO A 317 7.31 -11.43 15.40
N GLU A 318 6.31 -11.62 14.54
CA GLU A 318 6.43 -11.31 13.11
C GLU A 318 6.83 -9.83 12.91
N HIS A 319 7.90 -9.63 12.16
CA HIS A 319 8.37 -8.31 11.75
C HIS A 319 7.71 -7.87 10.45
N ILE A 320 7.58 -6.57 10.31
CA ILE A 320 7.04 -5.90 9.14
C ILE A 320 8.12 -5.02 8.53
N LEU A 321 8.42 -5.25 7.26
CA LEU A 321 9.40 -4.49 6.51
C LEU A 321 8.66 -3.45 5.66
N ILE A 322 8.88 -2.17 5.92
CA ILE A 322 8.47 -1.10 5.02
C ILE A 322 9.66 -0.56 4.25
N SER A 323 9.42 -0.04 3.04
CA SER A 323 10.43 0.69 2.28
C SER A 323 9.83 1.88 1.57
N PHE A 324 10.61 2.93 1.37
CA PHE A 324 10.24 4.07 0.54
C PHE A 324 11.50 4.81 0.06
N PRO A 325 11.42 5.53 -1.07
CA PRO A 325 12.56 6.23 -1.63
C PRO A 325 12.77 7.59 -0.96
N GLN A 326 14.02 8.05 -1.00
CA GLN A 326 14.42 9.42 -0.75
C GLN A 326 13.84 10.37 -1.81
N ALA A 327 13.76 11.66 -1.46
CA ALA A 327 13.45 12.69 -2.43
C ALA A 327 14.57 12.74 -3.47
N SER A 328 14.24 12.43 -4.71
CA SER A 328 15.21 12.10 -5.76
C SER A 328 14.60 12.23 -7.15
N SER A 329 15.45 12.26 -8.16
CA SER A 329 15.05 12.17 -9.57
C SER A 329 15.97 11.16 -10.25
N VAL A 330 15.37 10.18 -10.93
CA VAL A 330 16.14 9.17 -11.68
C VAL A 330 16.40 9.66 -13.10
N ALA A 331 17.67 9.76 -13.48
CA ALA A 331 18.07 10.20 -14.81
C ALA A 331 17.48 9.30 -15.91
N GLY A 332 16.91 9.92 -16.95
CA GLY A 332 16.29 9.21 -18.07
C GLY A 332 14.94 8.53 -17.77
N CYS A 333 14.34 8.80 -16.60
CA CYS A 333 13.10 8.18 -16.16
C CYS A 333 12.03 9.26 -15.93
N ASN A 334 11.19 9.47 -16.95
CA ASN A 334 10.11 10.46 -16.88
C ASN A 334 9.07 10.02 -15.83
N GLY A 335 8.75 10.91 -14.90
CA GLY A 335 7.80 10.62 -13.81
C GLY A 335 8.41 9.84 -12.64
N CYS A 336 9.71 9.55 -12.65
CA CYS A 336 10.41 8.85 -11.57
C CYS A 336 11.09 9.82 -10.61
N SER A 337 10.42 10.94 -10.34
CA SER A 337 10.87 11.94 -9.37
C SER A 337 9.98 11.88 -8.14
N VAL A 338 10.61 11.89 -6.98
CA VAL A 338 9.97 11.92 -5.67
C VAL A 338 10.36 13.24 -5.02
N THR A 339 9.37 14.09 -4.76
CA THR A 339 9.57 15.29 -3.96
C THR A 339 9.60 14.96 -2.47
N GLN A 340 10.08 15.87 -1.62
CA GLN A 340 10.08 15.66 -0.17
C GLN A 340 8.66 15.50 0.39
N SER A 341 7.68 16.25 -0.11
CA SER A 341 6.26 16.11 0.29
C SER A 341 5.70 14.73 -0.08
N GLN A 342 6.03 14.25 -1.27
CA GLN A 342 5.62 12.90 -1.70
C GLN A 342 6.30 11.83 -0.86
N ARG A 343 7.59 11.97 -0.55
CA ARG A 343 8.30 11.05 0.35
C ARG A 343 7.64 10.97 1.72
N GLU A 344 7.32 12.10 2.33
CA GLU A 344 6.62 12.13 3.62
C GLU A 344 5.27 11.41 3.51
N THR A 345 4.51 11.68 2.46
CA THR A 345 3.21 11.05 2.22
C THR A 345 3.33 9.53 2.07
N ILE A 346 4.29 9.06 1.26
CA ILE A 346 4.56 7.62 1.08
C ILE A 346 4.97 7.00 2.41
N ALA A 347 5.93 7.58 3.13
CA ALA A 347 6.41 7.04 4.40
C ALA A 347 5.28 6.90 5.43
N ARG A 348 4.40 7.90 5.54
CA ARG A 348 3.23 7.85 6.44
C ARG A 348 2.21 6.79 5.98
N HIS A 349 1.99 6.67 4.68
CA HIS A 349 1.11 5.65 4.11
C HIS A 349 1.61 4.24 4.43
N GLU A 350 2.89 3.94 4.19
CA GLU A 350 3.47 2.63 4.50
C GLU A 350 3.47 2.33 6.00
N LEU A 351 3.68 3.36 6.84
CA LEU A 351 3.57 3.20 8.30
C LEU A 351 2.15 2.85 8.74
N ALA A 352 1.12 3.37 8.06
CA ALA A 352 -0.28 3.02 8.35
C ALA A 352 -0.52 1.53 8.20
N HIS A 353 0.00 0.96 7.11
CA HIS A 353 -0.05 -0.46 6.87
C HIS A 353 0.72 -1.28 7.91
N ALA A 354 1.92 -0.81 8.28
CA ALA A 354 2.70 -1.46 9.32
C ALA A 354 2.00 -1.45 10.69
N LYS A 355 1.30 -0.35 11.01
CA LYS A 355 0.45 -0.26 12.20
C LYS A 355 -0.69 -1.28 12.15
N LEU A 356 -1.41 -1.37 11.03
CA LEU A 356 -2.45 -2.38 10.83
C LEU A 356 -1.94 -3.80 11.08
N ALA A 357 -0.73 -4.12 10.60
CA ALA A 357 -0.16 -5.44 10.75
C ALA A 357 0.39 -5.75 12.16
N THR A 358 0.64 -4.74 12.99
CA THR A 358 1.29 -4.90 14.30
C THR A 358 0.39 -4.60 15.50
N ASP A 359 -0.75 -3.94 15.29
CA ASP A 359 -1.72 -3.56 16.32
C ASP A 359 -3.08 -4.22 16.02
N LEU A 360 -3.39 -5.32 16.71
CA LEU A 360 -4.63 -6.09 16.51
C LEU A 360 -5.89 -5.26 16.80
N VAL A 361 -5.82 -4.31 17.73
CA VAL A 361 -6.95 -3.44 18.06
C VAL A 361 -7.21 -2.48 16.89
N TYR A 362 -6.15 -1.88 16.35
CA TYR A 362 -6.24 -1.03 15.16
C TYR A 362 -6.67 -1.83 13.90
N GLN A 363 -6.21 -3.08 13.78
CA GLN A 363 -6.62 -4.00 12.71
C GLN A 363 -8.12 -4.21 12.71
N HIS A 364 -8.67 -4.71 13.82
CA HIS A 364 -10.11 -4.97 13.94
C HIS A 364 -10.94 -3.70 13.79
N TYR A 365 -10.46 -2.56 14.27
CA TYR A 365 -11.13 -1.29 14.05
C TYR A 365 -11.19 -0.92 12.58
N SER A 366 -10.10 -1.09 11.83
CA SER A 366 -10.06 -0.76 10.40
C SER A 366 -10.97 -1.68 9.57
N GLU A 367 -11.00 -2.97 9.90
CA GLU A 367 -11.93 -3.96 9.31
C GLU A 367 -13.40 -3.64 9.61
N TRP A 368 -13.70 -3.27 10.86
CA TRP A 368 -15.02 -2.81 11.27
C TRP A 368 -15.41 -1.53 10.55
N PHE A 369 -14.52 -0.53 10.50
CA PHE A 369 -14.77 0.74 9.85
C PHE A 369 -15.13 0.54 8.38
N TRP A 370 -14.34 -0.26 7.66
CA TRP A 370 -14.62 -0.63 6.28
C TRP A 370 -15.99 -1.30 6.12
N SER A 371 -16.28 -2.32 6.93
CA SER A 371 -17.46 -3.15 6.76
C SER A 371 -18.76 -2.55 7.31
N GLN A 372 -18.68 -1.72 8.34
CA GLN A 372 -19.84 -1.23 9.10
C GLN A 372 -19.98 0.30 9.09
N ALA A 373 -18.87 1.05 9.20
CA ALA A 373 -18.95 2.52 9.28
C ALA A 373 -19.11 3.16 7.89
N LEU A 374 -18.42 2.64 6.87
CA LEU A 374 -18.63 3.08 5.49
C LEU A 374 -19.99 2.59 4.97
N THR A 375 -20.68 3.44 4.21
CA THR A 375 -21.89 3.02 3.48
C THR A 375 -21.51 2.11 2.30
N PRO A 376 -22.45 1.30 1.77
CA PRO A 376 -22.20 0.51 0.55
C PRO A 376 -21.68 1.35 -0.62
N MET A 377 -22.24 2.55 -0.82
CA MET A 377 -21.81 3.48 -1.85
C MET A 377 -20.38 3.97 -1.62
N MET A 378 -20.00 4.34 -0.39
CA MET A 378 -18.63 4.77 -0.07
C MET A 378 -17.62 3.64 -0.31
N ARG A 379 -17.94 2.41 0.11
CA ARG A 379 -17.11 1.24 -0.20
C ARG A 379 -16.93 1.06 -1.69
N GLU A 380 -18.00 1.14 -2.48
CA GLU A 380 -17.93 1.02 -3.94
C GLU A 380 -17.00 2.08 -4.56
N ARG A 381 -17.05 3.33 -4.08
CA ARG A 381 -16.12 4.40 -4.53
C ARG A 381 -14.67 4.05 -4.24
N PHE A 382 -14.36 3.60 -3.02
CA PHE A 382 -13.02 3.13 -2.68
C PHE A 382 -12.60 1.92 -3.52
N THR A 383 -13.46 0.92 -3.66
CA THR A 383 -13.18 -0.28 -4.48
C THR A 383 -12.84 0.11 -5.91
N LYS A 384 -13.61 1.02 -6.53
CA LYS A 384 -13.32 1.52 -7.88
C LYS A 384 -12.01 2.31 -7.95
N PHE A 385 -11.78 3.19 -6.99
CA PHE A 385 -10.53 3.97 -6.87
C PHE A 385 -9.29 3.06 -6.78
N LEU A 386 -9.38 1.99 -5.99
CA LEU A 386 -8.31 0.99 -5.82
C LEU A 386 -8.20 0.07 -7.04
N GLN A 387 -9.32 -0.39 -7.60
CA GLN A 387 -9.32 -1.25 -8.80
C GLN A 387 -8.61 -0.57 -9.97
N VAL A 388 -8.83 0.73 -10.19
CA VAL A 388 -8.13 1.50 -11.24
C VAL A 388 -6.61 1.47 -11.05
N ARG A 389 -6.13 1.35 -9.81
CA ARG A 389 -4.69 1.26 -9.45
C ARG A 389 -4.14 -0.17 -9.48
N GLY A 390 -4.94 -1.15 -9.88
CA GLY A 390 -4.54 -2.54 -10.05
C GLY A 390 -4.69 -3.42 -8.80
N TYR A 391 -5.46 -2.96 -7.81
CA TYR A 391 -5.81 -3.75 -6.64
C TYR A 391 -6.93 -4.75 -6.95
N ASP A 392 -6.94 -5.92 -6.30
CA ASP A 392 -8.01 -6.90 -6.45
C ASP A 392 -9.29 -6.43 -5.73
N PRO A 393 -10.39 -6.14 -6.45
CA PRO A 393 -11.62 -5.65 -5.85
C PRO A 393 -12.37 -6.71 -5.03
N ASN A 394 -12.00 -7.99 -5.13
CA ASN A 394 -12.63 -9.06 -4.37
C ASN A 394 -11.93 -9.31 -3.02
N ASN A 395 -10.78 -8.68 -2.80
CA ASN A 395 -9.95 -8.94 -1.64
C ASN A 395 -10.26 -7.96 -0.50
N ARG A 396 -11.24 -8.29 0.34
CA ARG A 396 -11.84 -7.33 1.29
C ARG A 396 -10.87 -6.73 2.29
N ASP A 397 -10.03 -7.51 2.95
CA ASP A 397 -9.10 -6.95 3.94
C ASP A 397 -7.95 -6.16 3.28
N LEU A 398 -7.67 -6.38 1.99
CA LEU A 398 -6.78 -5.52 1.21
C LEU A 398 -7.45 -4.17 1.03
N LEU A 399 -8.71 -4.14 0.58
CA LEU A 399 -9.45 -2.88 0.43
C LEU A 399 -9.58 -2.11 1.77
N ALA A 400 -9.82 -2.81 2.88
CA ALA A 400 -9.86 -2.19 4.21
C ALA A 400 -8.49 -1.61 4.61
N ASN A 401 -7.41 -2.36 4.37
CA ASN A 401 -6.04 -1.94 4.64
C ASN A 401 -5.63 -0.70 3.82
N GLU A 402 -6.01 -0.65 2.55
CA GLU A 402 -5.74 0.51 1.70
C GLU A 402 -6.60 1.72 2.08
N ALA A 403 -7.90 1.51 2.30
CA ALA A 403 -8.82 2.59 2.62
C ALA A 403 -8.38 3.36 3.86
N GLN A 404 -7.95 2.67 4.93
CA GLN A 404 -7.45 3.35 6.13
C GLN A 404 -6.14 4.13 5.86
N ALA A 405 -5.22 3.58 5.06
CA ALA A 405 -3.96 4.24 4.75
C ALA A 405 -4.19 5.52 3.94
N PHE A 406 -5.06 5.46 2.92
CA PHE A 406 -5.43 6.63 2.12
C PHE A 406 -6.18 7.68 2.95
N LEU A 407 -7.17 7.29 3.73
CA LEU A 407 -7.96 8.22 4.55
C LEU A 407 -7.07 9.01 5.51
N MET A 408 -6.19 8.30 6.22
CA MET A 408 -5.50 8.86 7.39
C MET A 408 -4.10 9.36 7.12
N HIS A 409 -3.44 8.83 6.09
CA HIS A 409 -2.00 9.00 5.94
C HIS A 409 -1.59 9.48 4.54
N THR A 410 -2.55 9.78 3.67
CA THR A 410 -2.31 10.33 2.33
C THR A 410 -2.98 11.70 2.16
N PRO A 411 -2.43 12.77 2.74
CA PRO A 411 -3.00 14.12 2.62
C PRO A 411 -2.71 14.79 1.28
N ASP A 412 -1.71 14.31 0.52
CA ASP A 412 -1.36 14.86 -0.79
C ASP A 412 -2.48 14.61 -1.80
N SER A 413 -3.13 15.69 -2.24
CA SER A 413 -4.26 15.65 -3.17
C SER A 413 -3.94 15.07 -4.54
N THR A 414 -2.65 15.02 -4.92
CA THR A 414 -2.20 14.37 -6.16
C THR A 414 -2.22 12.85 -6.06
N MET A 415 -2.09 12.31 -4.83
CA MET A 415 -2.17 10.87 -4.56
C MET A 415 -3.59 10.43 -4.17
N PHE A 416 -4.28 11.23 -3.35
CA PHE A 416 -5.61 10.94 -2.85
C PHE A 416 -6.40 12.21 -2.51
N SER A 417 -7.59 12.34 -3.10
CA SER A 417 -8.47 13.50 -2.95
C SER A 417 -9.92 13.10 -3.12
N ALA A 418 -10.85 14.00 -2.76
CA ALA A 418 -12.27 13.74 -2.94
C ALA A 418 -12.64 13.59 -4.42
N GLN A 419 -11.99 14.37 -5.29
CA GLN A 419 -12.15 14.26 -6.74
C GLN A 419 -11.82 12.86 -7.26
N LEU A 420 -10.73 12.25 -6.77
CA LEU A 420 -10.31 10.90 -7.18
C LEU A 420 -11.31 9.81 -6.72
N LEU A 421 -12.02 10.03 -5.61
CA LEU A 421 -13.11 9.17 -5.15
C LEU A 421 -14.47 9.49 -5.82
N GLY A 422 -14.58 10.65 -6.48
CA GLY A 422 -15.84 11.15 -7.02
C GLY A 422 -16.85 11.55 -5.94
N ILE A 423 -16.36 12.21 -4.88
CA ILE A 423 -17.14 12.78 -3.77
C ILE A 423 -16.71 14.24 -3.52
N THR A 424 -17.38 14.93 -2.62
CA THR A 424 -17.00 16.29 -2.18
C THR A 424 -15.91 16.27 -1.11
N GLU A 425 -15.15 17.35 -0.98
CA GLU A 425 -14.14 17.48 0.08
C GLU A 425 -14.77 17.44 1.49
N ALA A 426 -16.00 17.95 1.63
CA ALA A 426 -16.74 17.85 2.87
C ALA A 426 -17.05 16.39 3.25
N GLU A 427 -17.45 15.55 2.29
CA GLU A 427 -17.66 14.11 2.51
C GLU A 427 -16.36 13.38 2.85
N LEU A 428 -15.26 13.68 2.15
CA LEU A 428 -13.96 13.10 2.46
C LEU A 428 -13.51 13.48 3.88
N GLN A 429 -13.63 14.75 4.26
CA GLN A 429 -13.27 15.20 5.60
C GLN A 429 -14.19 14.58 6.66
N ALA A 430 -15.49 14.42 6.38
CA ALA A 430 -16.40 13.73 7.28
C ALA A 430 -16.00 12.27 7.50
N MET A 431 -15.55 11.56 6.46
CA MET A 431 -15.03 10.19 6.60
C MET A 431 -13.75 10.14 7.44
N ARG A 432 -12.82 11.09 7.24
CA ARG A 432 -11.61 11.20 8.07
C ARG A 432 -11.96 11.43 9.53
N ASN A 433 -12.83 12.41 9.81
CA ASN A 433 -13.28 12.71 11.17
C ASN A 433 -13.99 11.50 11.81
N LEU A 434 -14.81 10.77 11.05
CA LEU A 434 -15.47 9.55 11.52
C LEU A 434 -14.43 8.46 11.86
N PHE A 435 -13.42 8.26 11.02
CA PHE A 435 -12.35 7.31 11.28
C PHE A 435 -11.57 7.68 12.54
N GLU A 436 -11.15 8.95 12.67
CA GLU A 436 -10.38 9.44 13.82
C GLU A 436 -11.16 9.32 15.14
N SER A 437 -12.43 9.73 15.14
CA SER A 437 -13.26 9.74 16.35
C SER A 437 -13.66 8.34 16.84
N GLY A 438 -13.67 7.35 15.95
CA GLY A 438 -13.93 5.96 16.33
C GLY A 438 -12.69 5.19 16.79
N LEU A 439 -11.48 5.75 16.65
CA LEU A 439 -10.27 5.08 17.11
C LEU A 439 -10.36 4.81 18.62
N PRO A 440 -10.13 3.57 19.07
CA PRO A 440 -10.13 3.28 20.49
C PRO A 440 -9.06 4.14 21.16
N PRO A 441 -9.35 4.72 22.34
CA PRO A 441 -8.34 5.44 23.10
C PRO A 441 -7.17 4.49 23.29
N ARG A 442 -5.98 4.93 22.83
CA ARG A 442 -4.78 4.13 23.07
C ARG A 442 -4.65 4.01 24.58
N PRO A 443 -4.40 2.81 25.13
CA PRO A 443 -3.82 2.73 26.46
C PRO A 443 -2.61 3.68 26.43
N LEU A 444 -2.55 4.64 27.38
CA LEU A 444 -1.32 5.39 27.61
C LEU A 444 -0.23 4.33 27.63
N ALA A 445 0.74 4.41 26.72
CA ALA A 445 1.79 3.42 26.61
C ALA A 445 2.31 3.21 28.02
N THR A 446 1.98 2.06 28.63
CA THR A 446 2.46 1.73 29.95
C THR A 446 3.94 1.66 29.77
N SER A 447 4.62 2.70 30.27
CA SER A 447 6.05 2.91 30.24
C SER A 447 6.74 1.57 30.33
N ALA A 448 7.42 1.21 29.25
CA ALA A 448 8.01 -0.10 28.99
C ALA A 448 8.72 -0.69 30.22
N SER A 449 8.01 -1.47 31.01
CA SER A 449 8.59 -2.56 31.76
C SER A 449 8.54 -3.77 30.82
N SER A 450 9.62 -3.96 30.06
CA SER A 450 9.83 -5.21 29.33
C SER A 450 9.58 -6.39 30.27
N PRO A 451 8.79 -7.41 29.88
CA PRO A 451 8.93 -8.70 30.53
C PRO A 451 10.37 -9.14 30.26
N ARG A 452 11.19 -9.23 31.32
CA ARG A 452 12.45 -9.98 31.26
C ARG A 452 12.03 -11.43 31.05
N PHE A 453 12.30 -11.96 29.86
CA PHE A 453 12.29 -13.39 29.58
C PHE A 453 13.72 -13.90 29.68
#